data_AF-A0A377E8G0-F1
#
_entry.id   AF-A0A377E8G0-F1
#
_cell.length_a   1.000
_cell.length_b   1.000
_cell.length_c   1.000
_cell.angle_alpha   90.00
_cell.angle_beta   90.00
_cell.angle_gamma   90.00
#
_symmetry.space_group_name_H-M   'P 1'
#
loop_
_entity.id
_entity.type
_entity.pdbx_description
1 polymer ?
#
loop_
_entity_poly.entity_id
_entity_poly.type
_entity_poly.pdbx_seq_one_letter_code
_entity_poly.pdbx_strand_id
1 'polypeptide(L)'
;MEAKNETFAPQHPDQYLSWKATSEQSERVDALAEDPRLVILWAGYPFSRDYNKPRGHAFAVTDVRETLRTGAPKNAEDGPLPMACWSCKSPDVARLIQTDGEDGYFHGKWARGGPEIVNNLGCADCHNTASPEFAKGKPELTLSRPYAARAMEAIGKPFEKAGRFDQQSMVCGQCHVEYYFDGKNKAVKFPWDDGMKVENMEQYYDKIAFSDWTNSLSKTPMLKAQHPEYETWTAGIHGKNNVTCIDCHMPKVQNARRQTLHRP
;
A
#
# COMPACT_ATOMS: atom_id res chain seq x y z
N MET A 1 -18.06 5.95 -0.46
CA MET A 1 -16.99 5.48 -1.36
C MET A 1 -17.38 4.11 -1.87
N GLU A 2 -17.34 3.88 -3.18
CA GLU A 2 -17.76 2.60 -3.78
C GLU A 2 -16.56 1.65 -3.88
N ALA A 3 -16.57 0.59 -3.08
CA ALA A 3 -15.48 -0.39 -3.00
C ALA A 3 -15.64 -1.55 -3.99
N LYS A 4 -16.85 -1.76 -4.52
CA LYS A 4 -17.13 -2.84 -5.49
C LYS A 4 -16.69 -2.43 -6.88
N ASN A 5 -15.52 -2.93 -7.29
CA ASN A 5 -14.88 -2.53 -8.55
C ASN A 5 -15.77 -2.79 -9.79
N GLU A 6 -16.55 -3.87 -9.78
CA GLU A 6 -17.45 -4.25 -10.87
C GLU A 6 -18.55 -3.21 -11.16
N THR A 7 -18.87 -2.33 -10.20
CA THR A 7 -19.78 -1.20 -10.40
C THR A 7 -19.31 -0.29 -11.56
N PHE A 8 -18.00 -0.20 -11.79
CA PHE A 8 -17.40 0.65 -12.82
C PHE A 8 -17.15 -0.05 -14.15
N ALA A 9 -17.37 -1.37 -14.23
CA ALA A 9 -17.06 -2.15 -15.43
C ALA A 9 -17.84 -1.71 -16.68
N PRO A 10 -19.16 -1.41 -16.60
CA PRO A 10 -19.92 -0.95 -17.77
C PRO A 10 -19.48 0.42 -18.31
N GLN A 11 -19.06 1.33 -17.42
CA GLN A 11 -18.71 2.72 -17.76
C GLN A 11 -17.25 2.84 -18.22
N HIS A 12 -16.37 1.99 -17.68
CA HIS A 12 -14.91 2.02 -17.94
C HIS A 12 -14.38 0.63 -18.31
N PRO A 13 -14.90 0.00 -19.39
CA PRO A 13 -14.61 -1.41 -19.69
C PRO A 13 -13.13 -1.67 -19.97
N ASP A 14 -12.44 -0.76 -20.67
CA ASP A 14 -11.02 -0.95 -21.00
C ASP A 14 -10.14 -0.91 -19.75
N GLN A 15 -10.38 0.05 -18.85
CA GLN A 15 -9.68 0.21 -17.59
C GLN A 15 -9.98 -0.98 -16.66
N TYR A 16 -11.24 -1.38 -16.56
CA TYR A 16 -11.65 -2.50 -15.72
C TYR A 16 -11.07 -3.84 -16.20
N LEU A 17 -11.14 -4.13 -17.51
CA LEU A 17 -10.62 -5.39 -18.06
C LEU A 17 -9.12 -5.51 -17.90
N SER A 18 -8.37 -4.43 -18.17
CA SER A 18 -6.93 -4.43 -17.95
C SER A 18 -6.55 -4.54 -16.47
N TRP A 19 -7.31 -3.88 -15.57
CA TRP A 19 -7.07 -3.97 -14.12
C TRP A 19 -7.27 -5.39 -13.61
N LYS A 20 -8.36 -6.04 -14.07
CA LYS A 20 -8.68 -7.42 -13.73
C LYS A 20 -7.63 -8.41 -14.24
N ALA A 21 -6.95 -8.10 -15.34
CA ALA A 21 -5.89 -8.92 -15.92
C ALA A 21 -4.60 -9.00 -15.06
N THR A 22 -4.49 -8.23 -13.98
CA THR A 22 -3.44 -8.46 -12.97
C THR A 22 -3.55 -9.84 -12.31
N SER A 23 -4.72 -10.49 -12.38
CA SER A 23 -4.89 -11.91 -11.99
C SER A 23 -4.06 -12.90 -12.81
N GLU A 24 -3.57 -12.51 -13.99
CA GLU A 24 -2.63 -13.33 -14.78
C GLU A 24 -1.24 -13.39 -14.14
N GLN A 25 -0.83 -12.34 -13.40
CA GLN A 25 0.43 -12.27 -12.67
C GLN A 25 0.30 -13.04 -11.35
N SER A 26 0.16 -14.36 -11.45
CA SER A 26 -0.31 -15.22 -10.36
C SER A 26 0.79 -15.96 -9.61
N GLU A 27 2.00 -16.06 -10.17
CA GLU A 27 3.12 -16.74 -9.54
C GLU A 27 3.46 -16.10 -8.19
N ARG A 28 3.52 -16.91 -7.13
CA ARG A 28 3.87 -16.48 -5.77
C ARG A 28 5.17 -17.16 -5.36
N VAL A 29 6.28 -16.48 -5.58
CA VAL A 29 7.63 -17.00 -5.34
C VAL A 29 8.02 -16.81 -3.88
N ASP A 30 8.40 -17.89 -3.20
CA ASP A 30 8.89 -17.87 -1.83
C ASP A 30 10.31 -17.28 -1.76
N ALA A 31 10.43 -16.09 -1.17
CA ALA A 31 11.70 -15.39 -1.04
C ALA A 31 12.55 -15.93 0.13
N LEU A 32 11.94 -16.57 1.13
CA LEU A 32 12.67 -17.23 2.21
C LEU A 32 13.31 -18.54 1.72
N ALA A 33 12.63 -19.26 0.82
CA ALA A 33 13.21 -20.43 0.16
C ALA A 33 14.37 -20.04 -0.77
N GLU A 34 14.23 -18.94 -1.52
CA GLU A 34 15.31 -18.40 -2.35
C GLU A 34 16.50 -17.89 -1.50
N ASP A 35 16.21 -17.23 -0.37
CA ASP A 35 17.23 -16.69 0.53
C ASP A 35 16.95 -17.00 2.02
N PRO A 36 17.42 -18.17 2.52
CA PRO A 36 17.21 -18.57 3.91
C PRO A 36 17.92 -17.68 4.95
N ARG A 37 18.85 -16.81 4.54
CA ARG A 37 19.51 -15.85 5.45
C ARG A 37 18.48 -14.89 6.06
N LEU A 38 17.43 -14.56 5.31
CA LEU A 38 16.34 -13.69 5.75
C LEU A 38 15.63 -14.22 7.01
N VAL A 39 15.51 -15.54 7.16
CA VAL A 39 14.91 -16.17 8.34
C VAL A 39 15.71 -15.83 9.61
N ILE A 40 17.04 -15.82 9.52
CA ILE A 40 17.95 -15.50 10.63
C ILE A 40 17.93 -14.00 10.93
N LEU A 41 17.99 -13.16 9.90
CA LEU A 41 17.94 -11.71 10.05
C LEU A 41 16.63 -11.26 10.70
N TRP A 42 15.51 -11.90 10.37
CA TRP A 42 14.18 -11.59 10.91
C TRP A 42 13.75 -12.49 12.06
N ALA A 43 14.69 -13.19 12.71
CA ALA A 43 14.38 -14.09 13.81
C ALA A 43 13.61 -13.35 14.93
N GLY A 44 12.44 -13.89 15.29
CA GLY A 44 11.52 -13.28 16.24
C GLY A 44 10.43 -12.40 15.61
N TYR A 45 10.46 -12.16 14.31
CA TYR A 45 9.48 -11.34 13.58
C TYR A 45 8.65 -12.17 12.58
N PRO A 46 7.39 -11.80 12.28
CA PRO A 46 6.53 -12.59 11.38
C PRO A 46 7.14 -12.86 10.00
N PHE A 47 7.99 -11.97 9.50
CA PHE A 47 8.68 -12.15 8.22
C PHE A 47 9.64 -13.34 8.18
N SER A 48 10.11 -13.85 9.33
CA SER A 48 10.88 -15.12 9.38
C SER A 48 10.01 -16.37 9.15
N ARG A 49 8.68 -16.24 9.20
CA ARG A 49 7.74 -17.36 9.01
C ARG A 49 7.31 -17.51 7.56
N ASP A 50 7.06 -16.38 6.90
CA ASP A 50 6.56 -16.33 5.53
C ASP A 50 6.81 -14.96 4.91
N TYR A 51 7.49 -14.96 3.76
CA TYR A 51 7.75 -13.78 2.93
C TYR A 51 7.90 -14.21 1.48
N ASN A 52 6.95 -13.79 0.65
CA ASN A 52 6.94 -14.06 -0.80
C ASN A 52 7.21 -12.76 -1.56
N LYS A 53 7.77 -12.89 -2.77
CA LYS A 53 7.83 -11.79 -3.74
C LYS A 53 6.41 -11.33 -4.09
N PRO A 54 6.22 -10.05 -4.44
CA PRO A 54 4.91 -9.53 -4.82
C PRO A 54 4.42 -10.19 -6.12
N ARG A 55 3.11 -10.15 -6.32
CA ARG A 55 2.42 -10.56 -7.54
C ARG A 55 1.29 -9.56 -7.83
N GLY A 56 0.43 -9.85 -8.82
CA GLY A 56 -0.56 -8.89 -9.31
C GLY A 56 -1.52 -8.39 -8.22
N HIS A 57 -1.97 -7.13 -8.36
CA HIS A 57 -2.87 -6.46 -7.42
C HIS A 57 -4.17 -7.23 -7.11
N ALA A 58 -4.66 -8.02 -8.07
CA ALA A 58 -5.81 -8.91 -7.87
C ALA A 58 -5.66 -9.89 -6.69
N PHE A 59 -4.44 -10.15 -6.22
CA PHE A 59 -4.15 -11.08 -5.13
C PHE A 59 -3.88 -10.39 -3.79
N ALA A 60 -3.89 -9.05 -3.70
CA ALA A 60 -3.55 -8.33 -2.48
C ALA A 60 -4.35 -8.80 -1.26
N VAL A 61 -5.67 -8.93 -1.40
CA VAL A 61 -6.56 -9.42 -0.32
C VAL A 61 -6.30 -10.90 -0.01
N THR A 62 -6.12 -11.74 -1.03
CA THR A 62 -5.83 -13.17 -0.84
C THR A 62 -4.50 -13.37 -0.12
N ASP A 63 -3.44 -12.67 -0.53
CA ASP A 63 -2.10 -12.84 0.03
C ASP A 63 -2.00 -12.36 1.48
N VAL A 64 -2.69 -11.27 1.84
CA VAL A 64 -2.73 -10.86 3.26
C VAL A 64 -3.56 -11.82 4.11
N ARG A 65 -4.55 -12.52 3.54
CA ARG A 65 -5.31 -13.57 4.24
C ARG A 65 -4.52 -14.86 4.42
N GLU A 66 -3.77 -15.26 3.40
CA GLU A 66 -3.11 -16.56 3.36
C GLU A 66 -1.71 -16.56 3.98
N THR A 67 -1.08 -15.39 4.12
CA THR A 67 0.28 -15.33 4.67
C THR A 67 0.33 -15.83 6.12
N LEU A 68 1.37 -16.60 6.46
CA LEU A 68 1.56 -17.05 7.84
C LEU A 68 1.83 -15.89 8.82
N ARG A 69 2.10 -14.69 8.31
CA ARG A 69 2.31 -13.47 9.11
C ARG A 69 1.04 -13.06 9.87
N THR A 70 -0.15 -13.19 9.27
CA THR A 70 -1.43 -12.83 9.91
C THR A 70 -1.95 -13.91 10.86
N GLY A 71 -1.39 -15.12 10.80
CA GLY A 71 -1.71 -16.22 11.71
C GLY A 71 -3.10 -16.81 11.47
N ALA A 72 -3.69 -17.38 12.52
CA ALA A 72 -4.98 -18.08 12.46
C ALA A 72 -5.91 -17.64 13.61
N PRO A 73 -6.36 -16.37 13.62
CA PRO A 73 -7.19 -15.83 14.70
C PRO A 73 -8.49 -16.62 14.86
N LYS A 74 -8.90 -16.88 16.11
CA LYS A 74 -10.12 -17.63 16.44
C LYS A 74 -11.37 -16.75 16.58
N ASN A 75 -11.19 -15.44 16.74
CA ASN A 75 -12.26 -14.45 16.82
C ASN A 75 -11.73 -13.06 16.40
N ALA A 76 -12.60 -12.05 16.40
CA ALA A 76 -12.28 -10.69 15.94
C ALA A 76 -11.24 -9.94 16.80
N GLU A 77 -10.98 -10.40 18.03
CA GLU A 77 -10.02 -9.82 18.98
C GLU A 77 -8.71 -10.61 19.08
N ASP A 78 -8.59 -11.70 18.32
CA ASP A 78 -7.43 -12.57 18.29
C ASP A 78 -6.48 -12.23 17.12
N GLY A 79 -5.30 -12.86 17.12
CA GLY A 79 -4.31 -12.79 16.07
C GLY A 79 -3.14 -11.85 16.39
N PRO A 80 -1.99 -12.06 15.72
CA PRO A 80 -0.78 -11.29 15.98
C PRO A 80 -0.85 -9.84 15.48
N LEU A 81 -1.61 -9.57 14.42
CA LEU A 81 -1.52 -8.31 13.66
C LEU A 81 -2.73 -7.37 13.85
N PRO A 82 -2.53 -6.04 13.73
CA PRO A 82 -3.60 -5.04 13.85
C PRO A 82 -4.39 -4.81 12.56
N MET A 83 -5.49 -4.05 12.66
CA MET A 83 -6.26 -3.58 11.50
C MET A 83 -5.41 -2.94 10.39
N ALA A 84 -4.33 -2.25 10.78
CA ALA A 84 -3.45 -1.55 9.86
C ALA A 84 -2.85 -2.43 8.74
N CYS A 85 -2.77 -3.75 8.91
CA CYS A 85 -2.28 -4.66 7.86
C CYS A 85 -3.19 -4.72 6.62
N TRP A 86 -4.45 -4.26 6.72
CA TRP A 86 -5.36 -4.16 5.59
C TRP A 86 -5.13 -2.93 4.71
N SER A 87 -4.47 -1.89 5.24
CA SER A 87 -4.59 -0.50 4.73
C SER A 87 -4.17 -0.31 3.28
N CYS A 88 -3.25 -1.15 2.82
CA CYS A 88 -2.69 -1.13 1.46
C CYS A 88 -3.12 -2.35 0.65
N LYS A 89 -4.36 -2.85 0.83
CA LYS A 89 -4.82 -4.11 0.20
C LYS A 89 -6.18 -4.02 -0.51
N SER A 90 -7.01 -3.02 -0.19
CA SER A 90 -8.41 -3.00 -0.64
C SER A 90 -9.03 -1.59 -0.60
N PRO A 91 -9.98 -1.27 -1.49
CA PRO A 91 -10.79 -0.05 -1.40
C PRO A 91 -11.80 -0.05 -0.25
N ASP A 92 -12.07 -1.21 0.37
CA ASP A 92 -12.87 -1.26 1.60
C ASP A 92 -12.21 -0.52 2.76
N VAL A 93 -10.87 -0.39 2.74
CA VAL A 93 -10.14 0.45 3.71
C VAL A 93 -10.63 1.89 3.61
N ALA A 94 -10.69 2.42 2.40
CA ALA A 94 -11.13 3.78 2.15
C ALA A 94 -12.58 3.94 2.63
N ARG A 95 -13.46 2.98 2.30
CA ARG A 95 -14.84 2.93 2.76
C ARG A 95 -14.93 3.01 4.29
N LEU A 96 -14.19 2.16 5.01
CA LEU A 96 -14.20 2.13 6.47
C LEU A 96 -13.61 3.41 7.08
N ILE A 97 -12.53 3.97 6.52
CA ILE A 97 -12.00 5.26 6.98
C ILE A 97 -13.05 6.37 6.83
N GLN A 98 -13.81 6.37 5.73
CA GLN A 98 -14.88 7.35 5.52
C GLN A 98 -16.04 7.17 6.51
N THR A 99 -16.40 5.93 6.85
CA THR A 99 -17.54 5.62 7.73
C THR A 99 -17.19 5.75 9.22
N ASP A 100 -16.04 5.22 9.62
CA ASP A 100 -15.65 5.06 11.03
C ASP A 100 -14.63 6.12 11.49
N GLY A 101 -14.10 6.90 10.56
CA GLY A 101 -12.92 7.74 10.78
C GLY A 101 -11.63 6.92 10.83
N GLU A 102 -10.49 7.61 10.69
CA GLU A 102 -9.17 6.96 10.65
C GLU A 102 -8.85 6.23 11.97
N ASP A 103 -9.18 6.82 13.12
CA ASP A 103 -9.00 6.20 14.43
C ASP A 103 -9.89 4.96 14.62
N GLY A 104 -11.15 5.02 14.17
CA GLY A 104 -12.10 3.91 14.24
C GLY A 104 -11.66 2.74 13.35
N TYR A 105 -11.11 3.03 12.18
CA TYR A 105 -10.53 2.04 11.27
C TYR A 105 -9.31 1.32 11.89
N PHE A 106 -8.34 2.07 12.43
CA PHE A 106 -7.11 1.48 12.97
C PHE A 106 -7.30 0.72 14.28
N HIS A 107 -8.38 0.98 15.02
CA HIS A 107 -8.66 0.30 16.27
C HIS A 107 -8.84 -1.23 16.11
N GLY A 108 -8.23 -2.03 16.99
CA GLY A 108 -8.45 -3.47 17.06
C GLY A 108 -7.54 -4.32 16.15
N LYS A 109 -7.89 -5.60 16.03
CA LYS A 109 -7.07 -6.62 15.36
C LYS A 109 -7.40 -6.75 13.87
N TRP A 110 -6.44 -7.26 13.11
CA TRP A 110 -6.61 -7.63 11.70
C TRP A 110 -7.85 -8.50 11.47
N ALA A 111 -8.10 -9.45 12.39
CA ALA A 111 -9.23 -10.37 12.31
C ALA A 111 -10.59 -9.66 12.26
N ARG A 112 -10.75 -8.51 12.93
CA ARG A 112 -11.96 -7.68 12.93
C ARG A 112 -12.35 -7.23 11.52
N GLY A 113 -11.37 -6.90 10.69
CA GLY A 113 -11.59 -6.44 9.32
C GLY A 113 -11.90 -7.57 8.32
N GLY A 114 -11.74 -8.84 8.72
CA GLY A 114 -11.96 -10.01 7.84
C GLY A 114 -13.29 -10.00 7.06
N PRO A 115 -14.45 -9.81 7.71
CA PRO A 115 -15.75 -9.75 7.03
C PRO A 115 -16.00 -8.42 6.29
N GLU A 116 -15.24 -7.36 6.58
CA GLU A 116 -15.48 -6.01 6.04
C GLU A 116 -14.60 -5.67 4.82
N ILE A 117 -13.41 -6.25 4.76
CA ILE A 117 -12.37 -5.92 3.77
C ILE A 117 -12.24 -7.10 2.81
N VAL A 118 -12.99 -7.02 1.71
CA VAL A 118 -13.30 -8.17 0.85
C VAL A 118 -13.08 -7.91 -0.63
N ASN A 119 -13.09 -6.66 -1.06
CA ASN A 119 -12.89 -6.27 -2.44
C ASN A 119 -11.40 -6.16 -2.77
N ASN A 120 -11.00 -6.62 -3.96
CA ASN A 120 -9.63 -6.46 -4.44
C ASN A 120 -9.24 -4.97 -4.54
N LEU A 121 -7.95 -4.67 -4.32
CA LEU A 121 -7.35 -3.35 -4.58
C LEU A 121 -7.82 -2.81 -5.93
N GLY A 122 -8.36 -1.59 -5.98
CA GLY A 122 -9.01 -1.11 -7.19
C GLY A 122 -9.42 0.36 -7.20
N CYS A 123 -10.55 0.66 -7.85
CA CYS A 123 -10.83 1.99 -8.41
C CYS A 123 -10.79 3.10 -7.35
N ALA A 124 -11.46 2.90 -6.23
CA ALA A 124 -11.56 3.89 -5.16
C ALA A 124 -10.28 4.08 -4.33
N ASP A 125 -9.26 3.26 -4.53
CA ASP A 125 -7.95 3.49 -3.92
C ASP A 125 -7.20 4.67 -4.58
N CYS A 126 -7.46 4.89 -5.86
CA CYS A 126 -6.69 5.82 -6.71
C CYS A 126 -7.50 6.99 -7.25
N HIS A 127 -8.82 6.82 -7.36
CA HIS A 127 -9.72 7.76 -8.04
C HIS A 127 -10.77 8.30 -7.09
N ASN A 128 -11.10 9.59 -7.23
CA ASN A 128 -12.31 10.16 -6.64
C ASN A 128 -13.51 9.73 -7.49
N THR A 129 -13.98 8.49 -7.27
CA THR A 129 -15.07 7.89 -8.05
C THR A 129 -16.43 8.56 -7.86
N ALA A 130 -16.56 9.43 -6.85
CA ALA A 130 -17.77 10.22 -6.62
C ALA A 130 -17.80 11.50 -7.48
N SER A 131 -16.68 11.90 -8.09
CA SER A 131 -16.63 13.05 -8.99
C SER A 131 -17.48 12.79 -10.24
N PRO A 132 -18.39 13.71 -10.64
CA PRO A 132 -19.11 13.59 -11.91
C PRO A 132 -18.18 13.53 -13.13
N GLU A 133 -16.96 14.05 -13.00
CA GLU A 133 -15.96 14.03 -14.05
C GLU A 133 -15.33 12.64 -14.25
N PHE A 134 -15.31 11.81 -13.21
CA PHE A 134 -14.85 10.41 -13.31
C PHE A 134 -15.74 9.61 -14.26
N ALA A 135 -17.06 9.75 -14.13
CA ALA A 135 -18.03 9.12 -15.04
C ALA A 135 -17.88 9.61 -16.50
N LYS A 136 -17.32 10.81 -16.72
CA LYS A 136 -16.98 11.36 -18.05
C LYS A 136 -15.63 10.87 -18.57
N GLY A 137 -14.95 9.98 -17.84
CA GLY A 137 -13.67 9.38 -18.21
C GLY A 137 -12.44 10.21 -17.82
N LYS A 138 -12.58 11.26 -17.00
CA LYS A 138 -11.43 11.92 -16.39
C LYS A 138 -10.90 11.08 -15.22
N PRO A 139 -9.59 11.07 -14.97
CA PRO A 139 -9.03 10.21 -13.92
C PRO A 139 -9.40 10.70 -12.51
N GLU A 140 -9.49 12.00 -12.24
CA GLU A 140 -9.81 12.51 -10.89
C GLU A 140 -8.96 11.84 -9.79
N LEU A 141 -7.63 11.79 -9.99
CA LEU A 141 -6.71 11.12 -9.06
C LEU A 141 -6.86 11.72 -7.66
N THR A 142 -6.79 10.87 -6.64
CA THR A 142 -6.91 11.30 -5.24
C THR A 142 -6.06 10.43 -4.32
N LEU A 143 -5.71 10.96 -3.15
CA LEU A 143 -5.17 10.16 -2.05
C LEU A 143 -6.34 9.76 -1.15
N SER A 144 -6.77 8.52 -1.28
CA SER A 144 -7.84 7.93 -0.46
C SER A 144 -7.38 7.57 0.96
N ARG A 145 -6.07 7.70 1.23
CA ARG A 145 -5.41 7.37 2.50
C ARG A 145 -4.92 8.65 3.21
N PRO A 146 -5.55 9.07 4.33
CA PRO A 146 -5.15 10.28 5.04
C PRO A 146 -3.69 10.26 5.51
N TYR A 147 -3.21 9.12 6.00
CA TYR A 147 -1.79 8.95 6.39
C TYR A 147 -0.81 9.19 5.23
N ALA A 148 -1.18 8.84 3.99
CA ALA A 148 -0.36 9.11 2.82
C ALA A 148 -0.39 10.59 2.44
N ALA A 149 -1.55 11.25 2.52
CA ALA A 149 -1.66 12.68 2.30
C ALA A 149 -0.77 13.48 3.26
N ARG A 150 -0.82 13.15 4.56
CA ARG A 150 0.07 13.75 5.58
C ARG A 150 1.55 13.51 5.28
N ALA A 151 1.91 12.33 4.80
CA ALA A 151 3.30 12.03 4.45
C ALA A 151 3.78 12.85 3.24
N MET A 152 2.93 13.03 2.22
CA MET A 152 3.23 13.90 1.08
C MET A 152 3.37 15.37 1.50
N GLU A 153 2.57 15.84 2.45
CA GLU A 153 2.72 17.15 3.07
C GLU A 153 4.04 17.28 3.84
N ALA A 154 4.44 16.27 4.61
CA ALA A 154 5.68 16.26 5.41
C ALA A 154 6.94 16.46 4.55
N ILE A 155 6.94 15.95 3.31
CA ILE A 155 8.04 16.15 2.35
C ILE A 155 7.87 17.42 1.49
N GLY A 156 6.94 18.31 1.85
CA GLY A 156 6.69 19.57 1.15
C GLY A 156 6.03 19.41 -0.22
N LYS A 157 5.35 18.29 -0.49
CA LYS A 157 4.68 18.00 -1.76
C LYS A 157 3.18 17.69 -1.57
N PRO A 158 2.39 18.64 -1.05
CA PRO A 158 0.95 18.44 -0.85
C PRO A 158 0.25 18.10 -2.18
N PHE A 159 -0.56 17.04 -2.17
CA PHE A 159 -1.11 16.42 -3.38
C PHE A 159 -1.98 17.37 -4.20
N GLU A 160 -2.79 18.20 -3.55
CA GLU A 160 -3.71 19.14 -4.20
C GLU A 160 -3.01 20.29 -4.92
N LYS A 161 -1.74 20.56 -4.59
CA LYS A 161 -0.90 21.56 -5.28
C LYS A 161 0.09 20.92 -6.26
N ALA A 162 0.19 19.60 -6.26
CA ALA A 162 1.08 18.87 -7.14
C ALA A 162 0.56 18.89 -8.59
N GLY A 163 1.48 18.98 -9.55
CA GLY A 163 1.14 18.84 -10.96
C GLY A 163 0.69 17.41 -11.29
N ARG A 164 0.08 17.23 -12.46
CA ARG A 164 -0.45 15.93 -12.90
C ARG A 164 0.57 14.77 -12.80
N PHE A 165 1.82 15.00 -13.19
CA PHE A 165 2.85 13.97 -13.22
C PHE A 165 3.28 13.55 -11.81
N ASP A 166 3.45 14.52 -10.90
CA ASP A 166 3.72 14.23 -9.49
C ASP A 166 2.58 13.42 -8.86
N GLN A 167 1.32 13.82 -9.11
CA GLN A 167 0.15 13.10 -8.60
C GLN A 167 0.09 11.64 -9.09
N GLN A 168 0.57 11.34 -10.30
CA GLN A 168 0.62 9.97 -10.82
C GLN A 168 1.47 9.07 -9.92
N SER A 169 2.70 9.49 -9.58
CA SER A 169 3.55 8.72 -8.67
C SER A 169 3.04 8.73 -7.22
N MET A 170 2.42 9.83 -6.77
CA MET A 170 1.88 9.94 -5.40
C MET A 170 0.76 8.94 -5.10
N VAL A 171 -0.07 8.62 -6.08
CA VAL A 171 -1.13 7.60 -5.92
C VAL A 171 -0.52 6.23 -5.62
N CYS A 172 0.60 5.87 -6.27
CA CYS A 172 1.36 4.66 -5.95
C CYS A 172 2.01 4.76 -4.55
N GLY A 173 2.51 5.95 -4.21
CA GLY A 173 3.07 6.30 -2.90
C GLY A 173 2.08 6.28 -1.74
N GLN A 174 0.82 5.89 -1.94
CA GLN A 174 -0.09 5.54 -0.85
C GLN A 174 0.25 4.20 -0.19
N CYS A 175 0.91 3.31 -0.93
CA CYS A 175 1.14 1.91 -0.53
C CYS A 175 2.60 1.48 -0.69
N HIS A 176 3.26 1.91 -1.76
CA HIS A 176 4.61 1.50 -2.14
C HIS A 176 5.69 2.36 -1.48
N VAL A 177 5.77 2.24 -0.15
CA VAL A 177 6.56 3.07 0.74
C VAL A 177 7.07 2.29 1.94
N GLU A 178 8.10 2.83 2.60
CA GLU A 178 8.43 2.49 3.98
C GLU A 178 7.33 2.96 4.93
N TYR A 179 6.98 2.13 5.90
CA TYR A 179 6.01 2.49 6.93
C TYR A 179 6.24 1.70 8.21
N TYR A 180 5.83 2.31 9.32
CA TYR A 180 5.72 1.66 10.62
C TYR A 180 4.32 1.85 11.23
N PHE A 181 4.10 1.22 12.38
CA PHE A 181 2.87 1.34 13.15
C PHE A 181 3.04 2.26 14.36
N ASP A 182 2.39 3.42 14.31
CA ASP A 182 2.48 4.48 15.30
C ASP A 182 1.41 4.36 16.41
N GLY A 183 1.83 4.70 17.63
CA GLY A 183 0.98 4.75 18.80
C GLY A 183 0.28 3.44 19.20
N LYS A 184 -0.62 3.56 20.17
CA LYS A 184 -1.37 2.41 20.74
C LYS A 184 -2.28 1.72 19.74
N ASN A 185 -2.84 2.48 18.79
CA ASN A 185 -3.75 1.97 17.76
C ASN A 185 -2.99 1.41 16.54
N LYS A 186 -1.65 1.47 16.53
CA LYS A 186 -0.83 0.94 15.43
C LYS A 186 -1.21 1.55 14.08
N ALA A 187 -1.44 2.86 14.05
CA ALA A 187 -1.81 3.58 12.83
C ALA A 187 -0.64 3.57 11.83
N VAL A 188 -0.95 3.50 10.54
CA VAL A 188 0.10 3.56 9.50
C VAL A 188 0.71 4.97 9.50
N LYS A 189 2.03 5.04 9.58
CA LYS A 189 2.79 6.29 9.40
C LYS A 189 4.05 6.03 8.58
N PHE A 190 4.34 6.95 7.65
CA PHE A 190 5.58 6.91 6.87
C PHE A 190 6.64 7.73 7.63
N PRO A 191 7.87 7.23 7.84
CA PRO A 191 8.88 7.89 8.67
C PRO A 191 9.60 9.02 7.92
N TRP A 192 8.84 9.91 7.29
CA TRP A 192 9.37 10.92 6.36
C TRP A 192 9.52 12.31 6.99
N ASP A 193 9.28 12.45 8.30
CA ASP A 193 9.29 13.73 9.02
C ASP A 193 10.64 14.46 8.88
N ASP A 194 11.75 13.71 8.78
CA ASP A 194 13.11 14.23 8.57
C ASP A 194 13.62 14.02 7.12
N GLY A 195 12.76 13.54 6.21
CA GLY A 195 13.05 13.22 4.81
C GLY A 195 13.17 11.72 4.50
N MET A 196 13.32 11.39 3.22
CA MET A 196 13.15 10.03 2.68
C MET A 196 14.45 9.25 2.42
N LYS A 197 15.61 9.77 2.83
CA LYS A 197 16.87 9.01 2.73
C LYS A 197 16.98 8.03 3.90
N VAL A 198 17.74 6.95 3.71
CA VAL A 198 17.94 5.93 4.75
C VAL A 198 18.53 6.55 6.02
N GLU A 199 19.47 7.48 5.91
CA GLU A 199 20.07 8.15 7.07
C GLU A 199 19.06 9.00 7.84
N ASN A 200 18.12 9.64 7.11
CA ASN A 200 17.07 10.45 7.71
C ASN A 200 16.08 9.56 8.49
N MET A 201 15.68 8.43 7.90
CA MET A 201 14.77 7.48 8.55
C MET A 201 15.42 6.79 9.75
N GLU A 202 16.70 6.40 9.65
CA GLU A 202 17.46 5.82 10.76
C GLU A 202 17.52 6.80 11.94
N GLN A 203 17.92 8.06 11.68
CA GLN A 203 17.93 9.11 12.69
C GLN A 203 16.53 9.37 13.27
N TYR A 204 15.49 9.34 12.43
CA TYR A 204 14.12 9.51 12.86
C TYR A 204 13.70 8.45 13.88
N TYR A 205 13.92 7.17 13.55
CA TYR A 205 13.56 6.05 14.41
C TYR A 205 14.37 6.04 15.72
N ASP A 206 15.66 6.36 15.66
CA ASP A 206 16.51 6.48 16.84
C ASP A 206 16.02 7.59 17.78
N LYS A 207 15.66 8.75 17.23
CA LYS A 207 15.15 9.91 17.98
C LYS A 207 13.89 9.57 18.79
N ILE A 208 13.02 8.72 18.24
CA ILE A 208 11.79 8.28 18.92
C ILE A 208 11.97 6.96 19.68
N ALA A 209 13.19 6.41 19.72
CA ALA A 209 13.54 5.13 20.33
C ALA A 209 12.59 4.00 19.91
N PHE A 210 12.23 3.96 18.62
CA PHE A 210 11.30 2.98 18.07
C PHE A 210 12.02 1.67 17.72
N SER A 211 11.30 0.56 17.85
CA SER A 211 11.74 -0.74 17.35
C SER A 211 10.51 -1.56 16.95
N ASP A 212 10.60 -2.21 15.80
CA ASP A 212 9.55 -3.11 15.31
C ASP A 212 9.52 -4.42 16.10
N TRP A 213 10.71 -4.94 16.44
CA TRP A 213 10.86 -6.13 17.27
C TRP A 213 12.23 -6.23 17.91
N THR A 214 12.38 -7.16 18.85
CA THR A 214 13.68 -7.56 19.38
C THR A 214 14.10 -8.87 18.71
N ASN A 215 15.24 -8.87 18.01
CA ASN A 215 15.73 -10.08 17.34
C ASN A 215 15.93 -11.20 18.37
N SER A 216 15.37 -12.38 18.12
CA SER A 216 15.35 -13.46 19.11
C SER A 216 16.71 -14.11 19.35
N LEU A 217 17.67 -13.93 18.45
CA LEU A 217 19.03 -14.46 18.57
C LEU A 217 19.94 -13.47 19.29
N SER A 218 20.10 -12.26 18.73
CA SER A 218 21.04 -11.25 19.23
C SER A 218 20.49 -10.37 20.34
N LYS A 219 19.16 -10.36 20.53
CA LYS A 219 18.43 -9.44 21.42
C LYS A 219 18.51 -7.97 21.00
N THR A 220 18.95 -7.69 19.77
CA THR A 220 19.03 -6.33 19.22
C THR A 220 17.62 -5.76 19.00
N PRO A 221 17.35 -4.49 19.37
CA PRO A 221 16.17 -3.76 18.93
C PRO A 221 16.26 -3.45 17.43
N MET A 222 15.34 -3.99 16.64
CA MET A 222 15.41 -3.96 15.17
C MET A 222 14.37 -3.03 14.56
N LEU A 223 14.72 -2.47 13.40
CA LEU A 223 13.83 -1.79 12.47
C LEU A 223 13.56 -2.68 11.26
N LYS A 224 12.33 -2.69 10.75
CA LYS A 224 11.95 -3.46 9.56
C LYS A 224 11.62 -2.53 8.40
N ALA A 225 12.41 -2.59 7.33
CA ALA A 225 12.09 -1.92 6.08
C ALA A 225 11.05 -2.68 5.22
N GLN A 226 10.07 -1.96 4.66
CA GLN A 226 9.00 -2.39 3.75
C GLN A 226 9.10 -1.61 2.43
N HIS A 227 9.29 -2.32 1.31
CA HIS A 227 9.04 -1.88 -0.07
C HIS A 227 9.08 -0.35 -0.33
N PRO A 228 10.26 0.29 -0.17
CA PRO A 228 10.40 1.76 -0.20
C PRO A 228 10.50 2.28 -1.65
N GLU A 229 9.57 1.91 -2.53
CA GLU A 229 9.68 2.25 -3.95
C GLU A 229 9.54 3.75 -4.19
N TYR A 230 8.64 4.47 -3.52
CA TYR A 230 8.50 5.91 -3.74
C TYR A 230 9.78 6.68 -3.33
N GLU A 231 10.38 6.29 -2.21
CA GLU A 231 11.60 6.91 -1.67
C GLU A 231 12.80 6.62 -2.57
N THR A 232 12.97 5.35 -2.96
CA THR A 232 14.08 4.94 -3.83
C THR A 232 13.92 5.42 -5.27
N TRP A 233 12.70 5.45 -5.81
CA TRP A 233 12.39 6.09 -7.09
C TRP A 233 12.76 7.57 -7.08
N THR A 234 12.39 8.30 -6.01
CA THR A 234 12.72 9.73 -5.85
C THR A 234 14.22 9.97 -5.88
N ALA A 235 15.02 9.05 -5.30
CA ALA A 235 16.47 9.12 -5.32
C ALA A 235 17.10 8.73 -6.67
N GLY A 236 16.42 7.90 -7.47
CA GLY A 236 16.90 7.40 -8.76
C GLY A 236 16.84 8.41 -9.90
N ILE A 237 17.56 8.14 -10.99
CA ILE A 237 17.67 9.08 -12.13
C ILE A 237 16.33 9.32 -12.83
N HIS A 238 15.47 8.31 -12.90
CA HIS A 238 14.12 8.43 -13.47
C HIS A 238 13.25 9.39 -12.63
N GLY A 239 13.20 9.21 -11.30
CA GLY A 239 12.45 10.11 -10.42
C GLY A 239 13.01 11.53 -10.38
N LYS A 240 14.34 11.70 -10.42
CA LYS A 240 14.97 13.03 -10.55
C LYS A 240 14.57 13.78 -11.84
N ASN A 241 14.22 13.05 -12.90
CA ASN A 241 13.71 13.61 -14.16
C ASN A 241 12.18 13.53 -14.26
N ASN A 242 11.49 13.21 -13.17
CA ASN A 242 10.04 13.03 -13.08
C ASN A 242 9.43 12.06 -14.10
N VAL A 243 10.19 11.04 -14.50
CA VAL A 243 9.64 9.86 -15.19
C VAL A 243 8.85 9.07 -14.14
N THR A 244 7.53 9.06 -14.30
CA THR A 244 6.60 8.62 -13.25
C THR A 244 6.48 7.10 -13.19
N CYS A 245 5.92 6.57 -12.10
CA CYS A 245 5.55 5.17 -12.00
C CYS A 245 4.64 4.74 -13.17
N ILE A 246 3.74 5.64 -13.59
CA ILE A 246 2.73 5.42 -14.61
C ILE A 246 3.35 5.30 -16.00
N ASP A 247 4.45 6.02 -16.29
CA ASP A 247 5.10 5.97 -17.60
C ASP A 247 5.63 4.56 -17.93
N CYS A 248 6.04 3.80 -16.90
CA CYS A 248 6.54 2.43 -17.06
C CYS A 248 5.48 1.36 -16.78
N HIS A 249 4.69 1.52 -15.70
CA HIS A 249 3.78 0.47 -15.22
C HIS A 249 2.33 0.64 -15.69
N MET A 250 1.93 1.81 -16.18
CA MET A 250 0.59 2.07 -16.71
C MET A 250 0.65 2.81 -18.06
N PRO A 251 1.34 2.24 -19.07
CA PRO A 251 1.58 2.92 -20.33
C PRO A 251 0.27 3.22 -21.06
N LYS A 252 0.26 4.34 -21.78
CA LYS A 252 -0.82 4.67 -22.71
C LYS A 252 -0.74 3.70 -23.88
N VAL A 253 -1.75 2.86 -24.07
CA VAL A 253 -1.82 1.95 -25.21
C VAL A 253 -3.10 2.19 -25.99
N GLN A 254 -3.07 2.03 -27.30
CA GLN A 254 -4.21 2.37 -28.13
C GLN A 254 -5.19 1.21 -28.22
N ASN A 255 -6.36 1.34 -27.59
CA ASN A 255 -7.58 0.82 -28.18
C ASN A 255 -8.10 1.80 -29.24
N ALA A 256 -9.23 1.50 -29.91
CA ALA A 256 -9.81 2.37 -30.93
C ALA A 256 -10.09 3.83 -30.48
N ARG A 257 -10.00 4.14 -29.17
CA ARG A 257 -10.22 5.46 -28.56
C ARG A 257 -8.98 6.08 -27.87
N ARG A 258 -7.78 5.50 -28.02
CA ARG A 258 -6.50 6.01 -27.44
C ARG A 258 -6.54 6.25 -25.92
N GLN A 259 -7.18 5.37 -25.15
CA GLN A 259 -7.31 5.50 -23.70
C GLN A 259 -6.16 4.83 -22.90
N THR A 260 -5.95 5.23 -21.65
CA THR A 260 -4.99 4.56 -20.74
C THR A 260 -5.54 3.18 -20.34
N LEU A 261 -4.77 2.10 -20.56
CA LEU A 261 -5.05 0.82 -19.91
C LEU A 261 -4.44 0.80 -18.51
N HIS A 262 -5.12 0.11 -17.60
CA HIS A 262 -4.68 -0.09 -16.24
C HIS A 262 -4.18 -1.53 -16.13
N ARG A 263 -2.92 -1.82 -16.46
CA ARG A 263 -2.28 -3.07 -16.03
C ARG A 263 -1.19 -2.77 -14.99
N PRO A 264 -1.57 -2.20 -13.83
CA PRO A 264 -0.63 -1.83 -12.79
C PRO A 264 0.07 -3.04 -12.18
#